data_AF-A0AAD4W7S1-F1
#
_entry.id   AF-A0AAD4W7S1-F1
#
_cell.length_a   1.000
_cell.length_b   1.000
_cell.length_c   1.000
_cell.angle_alpha   90.00
_cell.angle_beta   90.00
_cell.angle_gamma   90.00
#
_symmetry.space_group_name_H-M   'P 1'
#
loop_
_entity.id
_entity.type
_entity.pdbx_description
1 polymer ?
#
loop_
_entity_poly.entity_id
_entity_poly.type
_entity_poly.pdbx_seq_one_letter_code
_entity_poly.pdbx_strand_id
1 'polypeptide(L)'
;MNSCCRRFFWSNNFKVPLVAWKDICLPQTLGGLGVRSTALFNKAAFAKLGWICLTDSSNWQAQIIVKKYLKKESFLVVAKKTSHSSTWKAILEARSVLHRGMRWIVGNSQSIPF
;
A
#
# COMPACT_ATOMS: atom_id res chain seq x y z
N MET A 1 11.04 2.70 -11.50
CA MET A 1 10.87 1.23 -11.47
C MET A 1 10.09 0.72 -12.69
N ASN A 2 8.81 1.04 -12.86
CA ASN A 2 8.06 0.66 -14.07
C ASN A 2 8.73 1.16 -15.38
N SER A 3 9.35 2.35 -15.34
CA SER A 3 10.14 2.89 -16.44
C SER A 3 11.32 2.01 -16.85
N CYS A 4 12.04 1.43 -15.88
CA CYS A 4 13.17 0.53 -16.14
C CYS A 4 12.70 -0.79 -16.76
N CYS A 5 11.64 -1.39 -16.22
CA CYS A 5 11.07 -2.61 -16.78
C CYS A 5 10.49 -2.38 -18.19
N ARG A 6 9.79 -1.26 -18.41
CA ARG A 6 9.29 -0.86 -19.73
C ARG A 6 10.43 -0.66 -20.73
N ARG A 7 11.54 -0.07 -20.29
CA ARG A 7 12.75 0.07 -21.11
C ARG A 7 13.34 -1.30 -21.42
N PHE A 8 13.49 -2.19 -20.44
CA PHE A 8 13.97 -3.56 -20.68
C PHE A 8 13.18 -4.29 -21.78
N PHE A 9 11.85 -4.22 -21.76
CA PHE A 9 11.02 -4.90 -22.76
C PHE A 9 11.02 -4.22 -24.15
N TRP A 10 11.17 -2.88 -24.22
CA TRP A 10 10.96 -2.13 -25.46
C TRP A 10 12.20 -1.36 -25.97
N SER A 11 13.37 -1.50 -25.32
CA SER A 11 14.58 -0.69 -25.58
C SER A 11 15.11 -0.76 -27.00
N ASN A 12 15.02 -1.91 -27.68
CA ASN A 12 15.78 -2.13 -28.92
C ASN A 12 15.05 -1.73 -30.21
N ASN A 13 13.73 -1.92 -30.30
CA ASN A 13 13.04 -1.77 -31.59
C ASN A 13 11.87 -0.78 -31.59
N PHE A 14 11.36 -0.38 -30.41
CA PHE A 14 10.15 0.43 -30.34
C PHE A 14 10.28 1.56 -29.32
N LYS A 15 10.36 2.81 -29.78
CA LYS A 15 10.30 4.00 -28.90
C LYS A 15 8.97 4.10 -28.13
N VAL A 16 7.91 3.48 -28.66
CA VAL A 16 6.58 3.41 -28.06
C VAL A 16 6.22 1.95 -27.84
N PRO A 17 5.83 1.52 -26.62
CA PRO A 17 5.39 0.15 -26.40
C PRO A 17 4.13 -0.17 -27.20
N LEU A 18 4.11 -1.36 -27.78
CA LEU A 18 2.98 -1.87 -28.55
C LEU A 18 1.85 -2.40 -27.66
N VAL A 19 2.17 -2.74 -26.40
CA VAL A 19 1.21 -3.31 -25.44
C VAL A 19 1.17 -2.44 -24.18
N ALA A 20 -0.02 -2.23 -23.62
CA ALA A 20 -0.16 -1.44 -22.41
C ALA A 20 0.47 -2.18 -21.21
N TRP A 21 1.10 -1.42 -20.31
CA TRP A 21 1.78 -1.99 -19.14
C TRP A 21 0.84 -2.80 -18.23
N LYS A 22 -0.44 -2.41 -18.18
CA LYS A 22 -1.49 -3.13 -17.45
C LYS A 22 -1.71 -4.55 -17.97
N ASP A 23 -1.61 -4.75 -19.28
CA ASP A 23 -1.88 -6.05 -19.92
C ASP A 23 -0.68 -6.98 -19.75
N ILE A 24 0.54 -6.42 -19.80
CA ILE A 24 1.78 -7.13 -19.44
C ILE A 24 1.74 -7.66 -18.00
N CYS A 25 1.09 -6.94 -17.09
CA CYS A 25 0.99 -7.34 -15.69
C CYS A 25 -0.06 -8.41 -15.41
N LEU A 26 -0.92 -8.76 -16.38
CA LEU A 26 -1.89 -9.84 -16.23
C LEU A 26 -1.19 -11.20 -16.12
N PRO A 27 -1.80 -12.19 -15.45
CA PRO A 27 -1.28 -13.55 -15.44
C PRO A 27 -1.24 -14.17 -16.84
N GLN A 28 -0.36 -15.16 -17.03
CA GLN A 28 -0.19 -15.85 -18.32
C GLN A 28 -1.48 -16.50 -18.82
N THR A 29 -2.33 -16.97 -17.90
CA THR A 29 -3.65 -17.53 -18.23
C THR A 29 -4.62 -16.52 -18.84
N LEU A 30 -4.38 -15.22 -18.66
CA LEU A 30 -5.17 -14.12 -19.23
C LEU A 30 -4.42 -13.40 -20.35
N GLY A 31 -3.37 -14.01 -20.91
CA GLY A 31 -2.60 -13.45 -22.03
C GLY A 31 -1.56 -12.39 -21.65
N GLY A 32 -1.29 -12.19 -20.36
CA GLY A 32 -0.21 -11.31 -19.89
C GLY A 32 1.11 -12.04 -19.64
N LEU A 33 2.14 -11.30 -19.23
CA LEU A 33 3.47 -11.86 -18.91
C LEU A 33 3.62 -12.25 -17.43
N GLY A 34 2.62 -11.99 -16.60
CA GLY A 34 2.66 -12.26 -15.16
C GLY A 34 3.56 -11.31 -14.37
N VAL A 35 3.99 -10.20 -14.97
CA VAL A 35 4.87 -9.23 -14.30
C VAL A 35 4.11 -8.53 -13.18
N ARG A 36 4.68 -8.48 -11.97
CA ARG A 36 4.03 -7.78 -10.85
C ARG A 36 4.00 -6.28 -11.10
N SER A 37 2.81 -5.70 -11.07
CA SER A 37 2.64 -4.24 -11.11
C SER A 37 3.25 -3.61 -9.87
N THR A 38 4.29 -2.78 -10.04
CA THR A 38 4.91 -2.02 -8.95
C THR A 38 3.89 -1.14 -8.22
N ALA A 39 2.87 -0.63 -8.93
CA ALA A 39 1.83 0.18 -8.31
C ALA A 39 0.99 -0.64 -7.31
N LEU A 40 0.59 -1.86 -7.69
CA LEU A 40 -0.13 -2.76 -6.79
C LEU A 40 0.76 -3.24 -5.64
N PHE A 41 2.02 -3.57 -5.94
CA PHE A 41 2.97 -3.99 -4.93
C PHE A 41 3.22 -2.89 -3.88
N ASN A 42 3.48 -1.66 -4.31
CA ASN A 42 3.66 -0.52 -3.41
C ASN A 42 2.40 -0.27 -2.59
N LYS A 43 1.21 -0.34 -3.20
CA LYS A 43 -0.05 -0.16 -2.48
C LYS A 43 -0.23 -1.22 -1.39
N ALA A 44 0.09 -2.48 -1.69
CA ALA A 44 0.05 -3.58 -0.72
C ALA A 44 1.10 -3.40 0.39
N ALA A 45 2.32 -2.97 0.05
CA ALA A 45 3.38 -2.70 1.01
C ALA A 45 3.00 -1.55 1.97
N PHE A 46 2.43 -0.46 1.45
CA PHE A 46 1.94 0.65 2.28
C PHE A 46 0.74 0.23 3.14
N ALA A 47 -0.16 -0.60 2.63
CA ALA A 47 -1.24 -1.18 3.43
C ALA A 47 -0.66 -2.02 4.58
N LYS A 48 0.33 -2.88 4.30
CA LYS A 48 1.02 -3.66 5.33
C LYS A 48 1.66 -2.78 6.40
N LEU A 49 2.33 -1.69 6.01
CA LEU A 49 2.89 -0.73 6.98
C LEU A 49 1.80 -0.07 7.83
N GLY A 50 0.68 0.33 7.22
CA GLY A 50 -0.48 0.85 7.96
C GLY A 50 -1.06 -0.16 8.93
N TRP A 51 -1.11 -1.44 8.56
CA TRP A 51 -1.55 -2.53 9.43
C TRP A 51 -0.61 -2.74 10.62
N ILE A 52 0.70 -2.72 10.40
CA ILE A 52 1.69 -2.81 11.50
C ILE A 52 1.51 -1.62 12.45
N CYS A 53 1.28 -0.41 11.93
CA CYS A 53 0.98 0.76 12.76
C CYS A 53 -0.29 0.61 13.64
N LEU A 54 -1.24 -0.24 13.23
CA LEU A 54 -2.47 -0.52 13.97
C LEU A 54 -2.32 -1.65 14.99
N THR A 55 -1.51 -2.67 14.68
CA THR A 55 -1.53 -3.95 15.40
C THR A 55 -0.28 -4.22 16.22
N ASP A 56 0.87 -3.71 15.80
CA ASP A 56 2.16 -4.06 16.38
C ASP A 56 2.91 -2.81 16.83
N SER A 57 2.80 -2.53 18.13
CA SER A 57 3.53 -1.44 18.78
C SER A 57 5.01 -1.74 19.02
N SER A 58 5.48 -2.98 18.80
CA SER A 58 6.87 -3.37 19.04
C SER A 58 7.78 -3.07 17.85
N ASN A 59 7.23 -2.96 16.64
CA ASN A 59 7.99 -2.66 15.43
C ASN A 59 8.52 -1.20 15.43
N TRP A 60 9.84 -1.04 15.33
CA TRP A 60 10.49 0.29 15.37
C TRP A 60 10.03 1.22 14.25
N GLN A 61 9.74 0.70 13.05
CA GLN A 61 9.27 1.48 11.90
C GLN A 61 7.90 2.07 12.19
N ALA A 62 7.02 1.25 12.77
CA ALA A 62 5.70 1.70 13.19
C ALA A 62 5.80 2.74 14.31
N GLN A 63 6.66 2.54 15.30
CA GLN A 63 6.84 3.52 16.39
C GLN A 63 7.27 4.90 15.88
N ILE A 64 8.20 4.96 14.91
CA ILE A 64 8.62 6.23 14.32
C ILE A 64 7.44 6.92 13.60
N ILE A 65 6.68 6.16 12.82
CA ILE A 65 5.53 6.68 12.08
C ILE A 65 4.44 7.16 13.04
N VAL A 66 4.10 6.37 14.05
CA VAL A 66 3.11 6.68 15.09
C VAL A 66 3.51 7.95 15.84
N LYS A 67 4.75 8.03 16.33
CA LYS A 67 5.25 9.21 17.06
C LYS A 67 5.27 10.46 16.19
N LYS A 68 5.64 10.34 14.92
CA LYS A 68 5.74 11.49 14.00
C LYS A 68 4.38 12.01 13.54
N TYR A 69 3.43 11.12 13.22
CA TYR A 69 2.22 11.50 12.52
C TYR A 69 0.92 11.27 13.29
N LEU A 70 0.85 10.27 14.18
CA LEU A 70 -0.40 9.90 14.84
C LEU A 70 -0.66 10.73 16.11
N LYS A 71 0.36 11.17 16.86
CA LYS A 71 0.21 12.09 18.02
C LYS A 71 -1.00 11.80 18.94
N LYS A 72 -1.25 10.52 19.27
CA LYS A 72 -2.40 9.99 20.05
C LYS A 72 -3.73 9.81 19.29
N GLU A 73 -3.84 10.22 18.05
CA GLU A 73 -4.96 9.89 17.17
C GLU A 73 -4.81 8.48 16.57
N SER A 74 -5.94 7.82 16.30
CA SER A 74 -5.94 6.51 15.66
C SER A 74 -5.54 6.61 14.19
N PHE A 75 -4.71 5.66 13.73
CA PHE A 75 -4.39 5.53 12.30
C PHE A 75 -5.62 5.39 11.41
N LEU A 76 -6.82 5.07 11.91
CA LEU A 76 -8.03 5.01 11.09
C LEU A 76 -8.69 6.39 10.85
N VAL A 77 -8.43 7.36 11.72
CA VAL A 77 -9.16 8.64 11.73
C VAL A 77 -8.28 9.81 11.26
N VAL A 78 -6.95 9.72 11.41
CA VAL A 78 -6.02 10.81 11.05
C VAL A 78 -6.25 11.32 9.63
N ALA A 79 -6.38 12.64 9.49
CA ALA A 79 -6.60 13.32 8.22
C ALA A 79 -5.30 13.51 7.41
N LYS A 80 -5.44 13.50 6.08
CA LYS A 80 -4.35 13.81 5.15
C LYS A 80 -4.14 15.33 5.09
N LYS A 81 -2.93 15.80 5.44
CA LYS A 81 -2.53 17.22 5.33
C LYS A 81 -1.58 17.44 4.15
N THR A 82 -1.57 18.64 3.59
CA THR A 82 -0.68 19.03 2.49
C THR A 82 0.80 19.03 2.91
N SER A 83 1.09 19.40 4.16
CA SER A 83 2.44 19.38 4.75
C SER A 83 3.01 17.98 5.01
N HIS A 84 2.19 16.93 4.90
CA HIS A 84 2.67 15.57 5.10
C HIS A 84 3.61 15.10 3.99
N SER A 85 4.57 14.26 4.38
CA SER A 85 5.46 13.59 3.43
C SER A 85 4.67 12.75 2.42
N SER A 86 5.24 12.59 1.21
CA SER A 86 4.67 11.74 0.16
C SER A 86 4.46 10.31 0.64
N THR A 87 5.42 9.75 1.37
CA THR A 87 5.33 8.41 1.96
C THR A 87 4.14 8.29 2.92
N TRP A 88 3.95 9.26 3.82
CA TRP A 88 2.82 9.22 4.74
C TRP A 88 1.47 9.34 4.02
N LYS A 89 1.39 10.21 3.01
CA LYS A 89 0.21 10.32 2.15
C LYS A 89 -0.11 8.99 1.46
N ALA A 90 0.90 8.26 0.97
CA ALA A 90 0.71 6.96 0.35
C ALA A 90 0.21 5.89 1.34
N ILE A 91 0.71 5.91 2.59
CA ILE A 91 0.22 5.04 3.66
C ILE A 91 -1.26 5.36 3.99
N LEU A 92 -1.61 6.64 4.09
CA LEU A 92 -2.99 7.07 4.31
C LEU A 92 -3.92 6.66 3.15
N GLU A 93 -3.47 6.75 1.90
CA GLU A 93 -4.25 6.30 0.74
C GLU A 93 -4.45 4.77 0.73
N ALA A 94 -3.45 4.02 1.20
CA ALA A 94 -3.53 2.57 1.36
C ALA A 94 -4.49 2.15 2.49
N ARG A 95 -4.94 3.06 3.36
CA ARG A 95 -5.98 2.82 4.38
C ARG A 95 -7.27 2.26 3.75
N SER A 96 -7.61 2.67 2.52
CA SER A 96 -8.77 2.13 1.78
C SER A 96 -8.67 0.63 1.47
N VAL A 97 -7.46 0.08 1.35
CA VAL A 97 -7.24 -1.36 1.17
C VAL A 97 -7.46 -2.08 2.50
N LEU A 98 -6.95 -1.49 3.59
CA LEU A 98 -7.16 -2.01 4.93
C LEU A 98 -8.65 -2.01 5.29
N HIS A 99 -9.39 -0.92 5.11
CA HIS A 99 -10.82 -0.88 5.44
C HIS A 99 -11.63 -1.97 4.73
N ARG A 100 -11.23 -2.40 3.54
CA ARG A 100 -11.90 -3.49 2.80
C ARG A 100 -11.55 -4.88 3.31
N GLY A 101 -10.34 -5.07 3.85
CA GLY A 101 -9.84 -6.38 4.28
C GLY A 101 -9.82 -6.61 5.79
N MET A 102 -9.89 -5.55 6.59
CA MET A 102 -9.89 -5.61 8.04
C MET A 102 -11.21 -6.20 8.53
N ARG A 103 -11.10 -7.13 9.48
CA ARG A 103 -12.22 -7.62 10.26
C ARG A 103 -11.92 -7.38 11.73
N TRP A 104 -12.92 -6.90 12.46
CA TRP A 104 -12.81 -6.80 13.91
C TRP A 104 -13.14 -8.17 14.49
N ILE A 105 -12.20 -8.75 15.22
CA ILE A 105 -12.45 -9.97 15.98
C ILE A 105 -12.73 -9.52 17.40
N VAL A 106 -13.96 -9.75 17.86
CA VAL A 106 -14.34 -9.47 19.25
C VAL A 106 -13.53 -10.43 20.13
N GLY A 107 -12.71 -9.87 21.02
CA GLY A 107 -12.09 -10.63 22.10
C GLY A 107 -13.10 -10.94 23.22
N ASN A 108 -12.61 -11.34 24.40
CA ASN A 108 -13.50 -11.58 25.54
C ASN A 108 -14.30 -10.33 25.92
N SER A 109 -15.55 -10.55 26.33
CA SER A 109 -16.66 -9.60 26.54
C SER A 109 -16.45 -8.48 27.58
N GLN A 110 -15.24 -8.28 28.09
CA GLN A 110 -14.95 -7.28 29.13
C GLN A 110 -14.67 -5.87 28.58
N SER A 111 -14.58 -5.70 27.26
CA SER A 111 -14.14 -4.44 26.63
C SER A 111 -15.14 -3.83 25.65
N ILE A 112 -16.41 -4.25 25.69
CA ILE A 112 -17.50 -3.60 24.96
C ILE A 112 -18.42 -2.94 25.99
N PRO A 113 -18.34 -1.62 26.20
CA PRO A 113 -19.35 -0.92 26.97
C PRO A 113 -20.63 -0.87 26.13
N PHE A 114 -21.71 -1.43 26.68
CA PHE A 114 -23.09 -1.23 26.23
C PHE A 114 -23.55 0.19 26.56
#